data_AF-A0A3C1WPT3-F1
#
_entry.id   AF-A0A3C1WPT3-F1
#
_cell.length_a   1.000
_cell.length_b   1.000
_cell.length_c   1.000
_cell.angle_alpha   90.00
_cell.angle_beta   90.00
_cell.angle_gamma   90.00
#
_symmetry.space_group_name_H-M   'P 1'
#
loop_
_entity.id
_entity.type
_entity.pdbx_description
1 polymer ?
#
loop_
_entity_poly.entity_id
_entity_poly.type
_entity_poly.pdbx_seq_one_letter_code
_entity_poly.pdbx_strand_id
1 'polypeptide(L)'
;MSEQEKKNEEKLHESKHVESMYKDWFLDYASYVILERAVPAVEDGLKPVQRRILHAMKEMDDGRFNKVANIIGQTMQYHPHGDASIGDAMVNLGQKDLLIETQGNWGDVRT
;
A
#
# COMPACT_ATOMS: atom_id res chain seq x y z
N MET A 1 -25.64 43.16 -23.96
CA MET A 1 -24.76 42.04 -23.58
C MET A 1 -25.45 40.77 -24.04
N SER A 2 -24.84 40.07 -24.99
CA SER A 2 -25.48 38.93 -25.67
C SER A 2 -25.54 37.71 -24.74
N GLU A 3 -26.56 36.86 -24.88
CA GLU A 3 -26.68 35.61 -24.11
C GLU A 3 -25.46 34.68 -24.29
N GLN A 4 -24.71 34.85 -25.39
CA GLN A 4 -23.47 34.14 -25.66
C GLN A 4 -22.28 34.60 -24.80
N GLU A 5 -22.26 35.85 -24.34
CA GLU A 5 -21.21 36.35 -23.43
C GLU A 5 -21.42 35.84 -22.00
N LYS A 6 -22.67 35.83 -21.52
CA LYS A 6 -23.03 35.26 -20.20
C LYS A 6 -22.71 33.76 -20.11
N LYS A 7 -22.97 33.02 -21.20
CA LYS A 7 -22.70 31.58 -21.25
C LYS A 7 -21.20 31.25 -21.26
N ASN A 8 -20.36 32.17 -21.73
CA ASN A 8 -18.90 32.04 -21.66
C ASN A 8 -18.35 32.41 -20.28
N GLU A 9 -18.92 33.41 -19.60
CA GLU A 9 -18.56 33.75 -18.21
C GLU A 9 -18.93 32.63 -17.23
N GLU A 10 -20.11 32.01 -17.38
CA GLU A 10 -20.50 30.84 -16.58
C GLU A 10 -19.56 29.64 -16.78
N LYS A 11 -19.08 29.44 -18.02
CA LYS A 11 -18.12 28.36 -18.35
C LYS A 11 -16.71 28.59 -17.79
N LEU A 12 -16.32 29.85 -17.58
CA LEU A 12 -15.06 30.24 -16.93
C LEU A 12 -15.12 30.05 -15.40
N HIS A 13 -16.29 30.28 -14.79
CA HIS A 13 -16.52 30.04 -13.36
C HIS A 13 -16.70 28.56 -12.99
N GLU A 14 -16.88 27.68 -13.97
CA GLU A 14 -16.83 26.22 -13.81
C GLU A 14 -15.38 25.69 -13.71
N SER A 15 -14.36 26.56 -13.79
CA SER A 15 -13.01 26.21 -13.34
C SER A 15 -12.98 26.22 -11.81
N LYS A 16 -12.97 25.04 -11.19
CA LYS A 16 -12.81 24.92 -9.73
C LYS A 16 -11.58 25.72 -9.29
N HIS A 17 -11.75 26.60 -8.30
CA HIS A 17 -10.63 27.33 -7.70
C HIS A 17 -9.53 26.33 -7.28
N VAL A 18 -8.28 26.65 -7.60
CA VAL A 18 -7.11 25.80 -7.33
C VAL A 18 -7.05 25.40 -5.85
N GLU A 19 -7.35 26.30 -4.93
CA GLU A 19 -7.43 26.03 -3.49
C GLU A 19 -8.40 24.89 -3.14
N SER A 20 -9.57 24.87 -3.78
CA SER A 20 -10.58 23.82 -3.59
C SER A 20 -10.07 22.47 -4.13
N MET A 21 -9.41 22.48 -5.29
CA MET A 21 -8.81 21.27 -5.87
C MET A 21 -7.69 20.69 -5.00
N TYR A 22 -6.83 21.54 -4.43
CA TYR A 22 -5.75 21.11 -3.53
C TYR A 22 -6.29 20.46 -2.27
N LYS A 23 -7.35 21.02 -1.67
CA LYS A 23 -7.98 20.44 -0.48
C LYS A 23 -8.49 19.04 -0.75
N ASP A 24 -9.20 18.84 -1.87
CA ASP A 24 -9.76 17.54 -2.24
C ASP A 24 -8.65 16.51 -2.53
N TRP A 25 -7.67 16.86 -3.37
CA TRP A 25 -6.56 15.95 -3.71
C TRP A 25 -5.70 15.59 -2.50
N PHE A 26 -5.43 16.56 -1.63
CA PHE A 26 -4.69 16.30 -0.41
C PHE A 26 -5.46 15.35 0.51
N LEU A 27 -6.77 15.55 0.67
CA LEU A 27 -7.61 14.71 1.51
C LEU A 27 -7.67 13.27 0.98
N ASP A 28 -7.82 13.10 -0.34
CA ASP A 28 -7.84 11.79 -0.99
C ASP A 28 -6.51 11.05 -0.80
N TYR A 29 -5.38 11.74 -1.04
CA TYR A 29 -4.06 11.16 -0.85
C TYR A 29 -3.77 10.82 0.61
N ALA A 30 -4.10 11.73 1.53
CA ALA A 30 -3.90 11.52 2.96
C ALA A 30 -4.71 10.33 3.46
N SER A 31 -5.98 10.24 3.04
CA SER A 31 -6.87 9.12 3.40
C SER A 31 -6.32 7.79 2.88
N TYR A 32 -5.88 7.75 1.61
CA TYR A 32 -5.25 6.57 1.03
C TYR A 32 -3.99 6.15 1.79
N VAL A 33 -3.09 7.08 2.10
CA VAL A 33 -1.84 6.75 2.82
C VAL A 33 -2.12 6.21 4.23
N ILE A 34 -3.09 6.79 4.94
CA ILE A 34 -3.44 6.36 6.30
C ILE A 34 -3.97 4.92 6.26
N LEU A 35 -4.93 4.64 5.38
CA LEU A 35 -5.61 3.34 5.32
C LEU A 35 -4.75 2.25 4.66
N GLU A 36 -4.04 2.56 3.58
CA GLU A 36 -3.30 1.56 2.80
C GLU A 36 -1.88 1.28 3.32
N ARG A 37 -1.33 2.13 4.20
CA ARG A 37 0.07 2.00 4.66
C ARG A 37 0.25 2.09 6.18
N ALA A 38 -0.45 2.98 6.85
CA ALA A 38 -0.14 3.33 8.24
C ALA A 38 -0.91 2.48 9.25
N VAL A 39 -2.24 2.42 9.11
CA VAL A 39 -3.14 1.88 10.13
C VAL A 39 -3.52 0.42 9.82
N PRO A 40 -3.37 -0.51 10.78
CA PRO A 40 -3.83 -1.89 10.61
C PRO A 40 -5.36 -1.99 10.64
N ALA A 41 -5.92 -3.01 10.00
CA ALA A 41 -7.35 -3.29 10.10
C ALA A 41 -7.70 -3.83 11.49
N VAL A 42 -8.90 -3.54 11.98
CA VAL A 42 -9.35 -3.94 13.33
C VAL A 42 -9.58 -5.45 13.44
N GLU A 43 -9.94 -6.10 12.33
CA GLU A 43 -10.32 -7.52 12.31
C GLU A 43 -9.12 -8.46 12.51
N ASP A 44 -8.00 -8.17 11.84
CA ASP A 44 -6.79 -9.01 11.85
C ASP A 44 -5.56 -8.34 12.45
N GLY A 45 -5.60 -7.02 12.70
CA GLY A 45 -4.46 -6.26 13.18
C GLY A 45 -3.33 -6.11 12.15
N LEU A 46 -3.56 -6.45 10.89
CA LEU A 46 -2.54 -6.44 9.83
C LEU A 46 -2.67 -5.22 8.93
N LYS A 47 -1.51 -4.70 8.53
CA LYS A 47 -1.43 -3.70 7.45
C LYS A 47 -1.73 -4.35 6.11
N PRO A 48 -2.24 -3.61 5.11
CA PRO A 48 -2.58 -4.18 3.80
C PRO A 48 -1.43 -4.91 3.10
N VAL A 49 -0.19 -4.42 3.20
CA VAL A 49 0.99 -5.10 2.65
C VAL A 49 1.23 -6.47 3.31
N GLN A 50 1.08 -6.56 4.63
CA GLN A 50 1.29 -7.80 5.39
C GLN A 50 0.26 -8.85 5.01
N ARG A 51 -1.00 -8.44 4.85
CA ARG A 51 -2.09 -9.33 4.41
C ARG A 51 -1.82 -9.91 3.02
N ARG A 52 -1.35 -9.08 2.08
CA ARG A 52 -1.00 -9.51 0.72
C ARG A 52 0.18 -10.47 0.70
N ILE A 53 1.20 -10.25 1.55
CA ILE A 53 2.34 -11.18 1.72
C ILE A 53 1.83 -12.54 2.20
N LEU A 54 1.02 -12.58 3.26
CA LEU A 54 0.49 -13.84 3.81
C LEU A 54 -0.42 -14.57 2.82
N HIS A 55 -1.22 -13.83 2.04
CA HIS A 55 -2.02 -14.42 0.96
C HIS A 55 -1.14 -15.08 -0.11
N ALA A 56 -0.13 -14.37 -0.61
CA ALA A 56 0.80 -14.92 -1.60
C ALA A 56 1.56 -16.14 -1.06
N MET A 57 1.99 -16.11 0.21
CA MET A 57 2.61 -17.26 0.87
C MET A 57 1.65 -18.45 0.93
N LYS A 58 0.37 -18.23 1.19
CA LYS A 58 -0.61 -19.31 1.28
C LYS A 58 -0.89 -19.97 -0.07
N GLU A 59 -0.90 -19.20 -1.15
CA GLU A 59 -1.06 -19.75 -2.51
C GLU A 59 0.16 -20.52 -3.00
N MET A 60 1.35 -20.13 -2.55
CA MET A 60 2.61 -20.80 -2.88
C MET A 60 2.97 -21.95 -1.95
N ASP A 61 2.18 -22.21 -0.92
CA ASP A 61 2.49 -23.15 0.16
C ASP A 61 2.53 -24.59 -0.36
N ASP A 62 3.74 -25.14 -0.44
CA ASP A 62 4.03 -26.53 -0.82
C ASP A 62 4.58 -27.37 0.35
N GLY A 63 4.55 -26.81 1.57
CA GLY A 63 5.11 -27.42 2.78
C GLY A 63 6.64 -27.40 2.84
N ARG A 64 7.32 -26.72 1.91
CA ARG A 64 8.78 -26.55 1.91
C ARG A 64 9.13 -25.07 2.06
N PHE A 65 10.40 -24.83 2.42
CA PHE A 65 10.92 -23.47 2.45
C PHE A 65 11.04 -22.92 1.04
N ASN A 66 10.37 -21.80 0.81
CA ASN A 66 10.40 -21.07 -0.44
C ASN A 66 11.39 -19.90 -0.36
N LYS A 67 12.08 -19.60 -1.47
CA LYS A 67 12.99 -18.45 -1.52
C LYS A 67 12.20 -17.16 -1.33
N VAL A 68 12.68 -16.31 -0.44
CA VAL A 68 12.16 -14.96 -0.16
C VAL A 68 11.88 -14.17 -1.44
N ALA A 69 12.81 -14.18 -2.40
CA ALA A 69 12.64 -13.48 -3.68
C ALA A 69 11.42 -13.95 -4.49
N ASN A 70 11.07 -15.23 -4.42
CA ASN A 70 9.91 -15.77 -5.12
C ASN A 70 8.60 -15.29 -4.47
N ILE A 71 8.55 -15.26 -3.13
CA ILE A 71 7.40 -14.76 -2.37
C ILE A 71 7.19 -13.27 -2.63
N ILE A 72 8.26 -12.47 -2.63
CA ILE A 72 8.20 -11.05 -3.00
C ILE A 72 7.68 -10.90 -4.44
N GLY A 73 8.20 -11.71 -5.37
CA GLY A 73 7.77 -11.72 -6.77
C GLY A 73 6.28 -12.00 -6.96
N GLN A 74 5.73 -12.98 -6.24
CA GLN A 74 4.29 -13.27 -6.27
C GLN A 74 3.48 -12.16 -5.59
N THR A 75 3.95 -11.65 -4.44
CA THR A 75 3.28 -10.56 -3.72
C THR A 75 3.17 -9.29 -4.57
N MET A 76 4.13 -9.02 -5.47
CA MET A 76 4.06 -7.86 -6.37
C MET A 76 2.83 -7.87 -7.29
N GLN A 77 2.27 -9.05 -7.62
CA GLN A 77 1.02 -9.13 -8.39
C GLN A 77 -0.15 -8.52 -7.63
N TYR A 78 -0.13 -8.65 -6.30
CA TYR A 78 -1.13 -8.07 -5.41
C TYR A 78 -0.75 -6.68 -4.91
N HIS A 79 0.54 -6.32 -4.83
CA HIS A 79 1.02 -5.06 -4.26
C HIS A 79 2.08 -4.40 -5.18
N PRO A 80 1.67 -3.61 -6.19
CA PRO A 80 2.56 -3.03 -7.20
C PRO A 80 3.24 -1.73 -6.69
N HIS A 81 3.93 -1.80 -5.55
CA HIS A 81 4.57 -0.64 -4.90
C HIS A 81 6.07 -0.83 -4.63
N GLY A 82 6.70 -1.70 -5.40
CA GLY A 82 8.13 -2.02 -5.32
C GLY A 82 8.43 -3.22 -4.43
N ASP A 83 9.52 -3.91 -4.78
CA ASP A 83 10.04 -5.08 -4.06
C ASP A 83 10.63 -4.70 -2.69
N ALA A 84 11.30 -3.56 -2.60
CA ALA A 84 11.91 -3.07 -1.36
C ALA A 84 10.89 -2.93 -0.21
N SER A 85 9.75 -2.27 -0.46
CA SER A 85 8.68 -2.08 0.53
C SER A 85 8.11 -3.41 1.06
N ILE A 86 8.01 -4.41 0.17
CA ILE A 86 7.52 -5.76 0.52
C ILE A 86 8.59 -6.51 1.31
N GLY A 87 9.85 -6.42 0.89
CA GLY A 87 10.99 -7.02 1.58
C GLY A 87 11.11 -6.53 3.03
N ASP A 88 11.07 -5.22 3.24
CA ASP A 88 11.14 -4.61 4.57
C ASP A 88 9.99 -5.06 5.46
N ALA A 89 8.77 -5.08 4.92
CA ALA A 89 7.58 -5.54 5.64
C ALA A 89 7.69 -7.03 6.00
N MET A 90 8.25 -7.86 5.12
CA MET A 90 8.43 -9.28 5.34
C MET A 90 9.51 -9.56 6.39
N VAL A 91 10.64 -8.84 6.35
CA VAL A 91 11.70 -8.97 7.35
C VAL A 91 11.16 -8.59 8.74
N ASN A 92 10.41 -7.48 8.85
CA ASN A 92 9.79 -7.07 10.11
C ASN A 92 8.79 -8.11 10.65
N LEU A 93 8.06 -8.78 9.75
CA LEU A 93 7.11 -9.83 10.13
C LEU A 93 7.82 -11.11 10.58
N GLY A 94 8.88 -11.51 9.87
CA GLY A 94 9.70 -12.68 10.19
C GLY A 94 10.47 -12.54 11.50
N GLN A 95 10.99 -11.34 11.80
CA GLN A 95 11.68 -11.05 13.07
C GLN A 95 10.80 -11.23 14.32
N LYS A 96 9.47 -11.19 14.17
CA LYS A 96 8.55 -11.39 15.30
C LYS A 96 8.35 -12.86 15.65
N ASP A 97 8.72 -13.78 14.76
CA ASP A 97 8.62 -15.24 14.95
C ASP A 97 7.22 -15.72 15.37
N LEU A 98 6.17 -15.03 14.88
CA LEU A 98 4.77 -15.33 15.23
C LEU A 98 4.03 -16.08 14.12
N LEU A 99 4.20 -15.64 12.86
CA LEU A 99 3.35 -16.06 11.74
C LEU A 99 4.12 -16.76 10.61
N ILE A 100 5.44 -16.60 10.55
CA ILE A 100 6.27 -17.08 9.45
C ILE A 100 7.47 -17.81 10.06
N GLU A 101 7.67 -19.07 9.67
CA GLU A 101 8.90 -19.77 9.96
C GLU A 101 9.98 -19.29 9.00
N THR A 102 11.11 -18.86 9.55
CA THR A 102 12.17 -18.21 8.79
C THR A 102 13.46 -19.02 8.82
N GLN A 103 14.17 -19.07 7.69
CA GLN A 103 15.49 -19.69 7.58
C GLN A 103 16.49 -18.68 7.02
N GLY A 104 17.68 -18.60 7.63
CA GLY A 104 18.76 -17.70 7.22
C GLY A 104 18.96 -16.55 8.20
N ASN A 105 19.64 -15.49 7.76
CA ASN A 105 19.84 -14.28 8.58
C ASN A 105 18.71 -13.27 8.34
N TRP A 106 17.94 -12.97 9.37
CA TRP A 106 16.81 -12.04 9.35
C TRP A 106 17.08 -10.76 10.16
N GLY A 107 18.34 -10.49 10.49
CA GLY A 107 18.76 -9.36 11.32
C GLY A 107 18.75 -9.68 12.82
N ASP A 108 19.67 -9.05 13.55
CA ASP A 108 19.73 -9.09 15.01
C ASP A 108 19.55 -7.66 15.54
N VAL A 109 18.98 -7.50 16.72
CA VAL A 109 18.84 -6.20 17.41
C VAL A 109 20.23 -5.59 17.73
N ARG A 110 21.28 -6.41 17.73
CA ARG A 110 22.66 -6.03 18.08
C ARG A 110 23.52 -5.52 16.93
N THR A 111 23.04 -5.63 15.69
CA THR A 111 23.77 -5.26 14.46
C THR A 111 22.91 -4.36 13.60
#